data_AF-A0A146LS46-F1
#
_entry.id   AF-A0A146LS46-F1
#
_cell.length_a   1.000
_cell.length_b   1.000
_cell.length_c   1.000
_cell.angle_alpha   90.00
_cell.angle_beta   90.00
_cell.angle_gamma   90.00
#
_symmetry.space_group_name_H-M   'P 1'
#
loop_
_entity.id
_entity.type
_entity.pdbx_description
1 polymer ?
#
loop_
_entity_poly.entity_id
_entity_poly.type
_entity_poly.pdbx_seq_one_letter_code
_entity_poly.pdbx_strand_id
1 'polypeptide(L)'
;MSRMQKKEVETVICRDHNRRKHTIMSPEDANSGKKTNWSEMEITGTIRNLSPQIWEWSHLTALYLNDNCLTRLPPDIGRLVNLRVLDLSCNKLRSLPAELGELIYLREVLLNQNHLRVLPYELGKLFQLQVLGLAGNPLSKEVLKLYHEPNGTQKLITYLLDSLQVRTPQPPERPWIPLARPSTNKPSCLMTVMCYNVLCDKYATRQMYGYCPTWALAWEYRKKAILGEIRHYTADIISLQEVETDQFYKFFLPELKRDGYDGIFSPKSRAKTMGESERKYVDGCAIFFR
;
A
#
# COMPACT_ATOMS: atom_id res chain seq x y z
N MET A 1 -6.51 18.71 41.97
CA MET A 1 -5.82 19.85 41.35
C MET A 1 -4.32 19.54 41.31
N SER A 2 -3.90 18.95 40.20
CA SER A 2 -3.01 19.56 39.20
C SER A 2 -1.55 19.68 39.66
N ARG A 3 -0.73 18.72 39.24
CA ARG A 3 0.64 19.00 38.84
C ARG A 3 0.90 18.27 37.54
N MET A 4 0.81 19.06 36.47
CA MET A 4 1.08 18.71 35.09
C MET A 4 2.46 18.07 34.94
N GLN A 5 2.46 16.99 34.15
CA GLN A 5 3.63 16.35 33.56
C GLN A 5 4.43 17.38 32.76
N LYS A 6 5.65 17.67 33.21
CA LYS A 6 6.72 18.08 32.30
C LYS A 6 7.15 16.82 31.56
N LYS A 7 6.67 16.64 30.32
CA LYS A 7 7.32 15.76 29.36
C LYS A 7 8.63 16.45 28.96
N GLU A 8 9.72 15.96 29.52
CA GLU A 8 11.06 16.32 29.08
C GLU A 8 11.20 15.94 27.60
N VAL A 9 11.75 16.87 26.84
CA VAL A 9 12.18 16.68 25.46
C VAL A 9 13.35 15.70 25.52
N GLU A 10 13.10 14.42 25.22
CA GLU A 10 14.15 13.41 25.10
C GLU A 10 15.18 13.89 24.07
N THR A 11 16.35 14.22 24.58
CA THR A 11 17.54 14.49 23.80
C THR A 11 18.01 13.15 23.27
N VAL A 12 17.74 12.83 22.00
CA VAL A 12 18.21 11.58 21.37
C VAL A 12 19.73 11.68 21.17
N ILE A 13 20.46 11.08 22.10
CA ILE A 13 21.92 10.99 22.08
C ILE A 13 22.32 9.94 21.03
N CYS A 14 22.93 10.36 19.90
CA CYS A 14 23.67 9.46 18.99
C CYS A 14 24.92 8.96 19.76
N ARG A 15 24.73 7.98 20.65
CA ARG A 15 25.71 7.03 21.21
C ARG A 15 25.11 6.41 22.47
N ASP A 16 24.36 5.32 22.29
CA ASP A 16 24.34 4.26 23.30
C ASP A 16 24.61 2.93 22.59
N HIS A 17 25.80 2.38 22.83
CA HIS A 17 26.33 1.22 22.12
C HIS A 17 25.91 -0.07 22.82
N ASN A 18 24.68 -0.53 22.59
CA ASN A 18 24.42 -1.96 22.63
C ASN A 18 24.82 -2.54 21.27
N ARG A 19 26.10 -2.89 21.11
CA ARG A 19 26.53 -3.68 19.94
C ARG A 19 25.65 -4.93 19.89
N ARG A 20 24.94 -5.11 18.78
CA ARG A 20 24.13 -6.31 18.57
C ARG A 20 25.06 -7.52 18.70
N LYS A 21 24.69 -8.47 19.57
CA LYS A 21 25.46 -9.70 19.75
C LYS A 21 25.21 -10.59 18.54
N HIS A 22 26.20 -10.69 17.66
CA HIS A 22 26.16 -11.60 16.51
C HIS A 22 26.85 -12.91 16.88
N THR A 23 26.18 -14.05 16.63
CA THR A 23 26.77 -15.38 16.78
C THR A 23 27.42 -15.78 15.46
N ILE A 24 28.74 -15.85 15.44
CA ILE A 24 29.49 -16.37 14.28
C ILE A 24 29.36 -17.90 14.29
N MET A 25 29.07 -18.49 13.14
CA MET A 25 29.01 -19.95 12.97
C MET A 25 30.36 -20.58 13.37
N SER A 26 30.33 -21.63 14.19
CA SER A 26 31.58 -22.30 14.59
C SER A 26 32.20 -23.09 13.42
N PRO A 27 33.52 -23.35 13.45
CA PRO A 27 34.16 -24.22 12.48
C PRO A 27 33.55 -25.63 12.41
N GLU A 28 33.05 -26.18 13.53
CA GLU A 28 32.39 -27.49 13.54
C GLU A 28 31.04 -27.45 12.82
N ASP A 29 30.26 -26.37 13.01
CA ASP A 29 28.99 -26.17 12.33
C ASP A 29 29.19 -26.07 10.81
N ALA A 30 30.21 -25.34 10.37
CA ALA A 30 30.57 -25.24 8.95
C ALA A 30 30.99 -26.61 8.37
N ASN A 31 31.79 -27.37 9.11
CA ASN A 31 32.24 -28.71 8.71
C ASN A 31 31.09 -29.74 8.70
N SER A 32 30.03 -29.52 9.48
CA SER A 32 28.82 -30.35 9.49
C SER A 32 27.86 -30.08 8.32
N GLY A 33 28.22 -29.15 7.41
CA GLY A 33 27.42 -28.79 6.25
C GLY A 33 26.27 -27.83 6.53
N LYS A 34 26.21 -27.22 7.73
CA LYS A 34 25.24 -26.16 8.02
C LYS A 34 25.57 -24.94 7.16
N LYS A 35 24.55 -24.39 6.50
CA LYS A 35 24.67 -23.12 5.76
C LYS A 35 24.30 -21.96 6.69
N THR A 36 25.08 -20.89 6.65
CA THR A 36 24.74 -19.65 7.35
C THR A 36 23.50 -19.04 6.71
N ASN A 37 22.47 -18.75 7.50
CA ASN A 37 21.30 -18.00 7.06
C ASN A 37 21.23 -16.68 7.81
N TRP A 38 22.15 -15.76 7.49
CA TRP A 38 22.12 -14.42 8.04
C TRP A 38 21.11 -13.59 7.24
N SER A 39 20.15 -12.98 7.93
CA SER A 39 19.15 -12.10 7.33
C SER A 39 19.34 -10.64 7.74
N GLU A 40 20.33 -10.36 8.57
CA GLU A 40 20.61 -9.03 9.10
C GLU A 40 22.05 -8.65 8.80
N MET A 41 22.26 -7.40 8.40
CA MET A 41 23.58 -6.85 8.20
C MET A 41 23.70 -5.52 8.92
N GLU A 42 24.80 -5.36 9.66
CA GLU A 42 25.18 -4.12 10.31
C GLU A 42 26.53 -3.67 9.78
N ILE A 43 26.61 -2.44 9.30
CA ILE A 43 27.85 -1.87 8.78
C ILE A 43 28.16 -0.59 9.53
N THR A 44 29.30 -0.57 10.22
CA THR A 44 29.76 0.55 11.05
C THR A 44 31.20 0.90 10.70
N GLY A 45 31.62 2.13 11.02
CA GLY A 45 33.03 2.54 10.83
C GLY A 45 33.23 3.76 9.94
N THR A 46 32.37 4.78 10.03
CA THR A 46 32.49 6.06 9.28
C THR A 46 32.45 5.92 7.76
N ILE A 47 31.64 4.98 7.28
CA ILE A 47 31.59 4.58 5.87
C ILE A 47 30.97 5.69 5.02
N ARG A 48 31.59 6.00 3.88
CA ARG A 48 31.11 7.02 2.94
C ARG A 48 30.39 6.43 1.72
N ASN A 49 30.79 5.21 1.32
CA ASN A 49 30.28 4.53 0.15
C ASN A 49 30.03 3.06 0.48
N LEU A 50 28.99 2.48 -0.11
CA LEU A 50 28.65 1.07 0.00
C LEU A 50 28.98 0.37 -1.32
N SER A 51 29.45 -0.86 -1.22
CA SER A 51 29.69 -1.70 -2.40
C SER A 51 28.36 -2.02 -3.09
N PRO A 52 28.24 -1.93 -4.42
CA PRO A 52 27.00 -2.25 -5.14
C PRO A 52 26.47 -3.66 -4.88
N GLN A 53 27.35 -4.60 -4.55
CA GLN A 53 27.02 -6.00 -4.27
C GLN A 53 26.06 -6.17 -3.09
N ILE A 54 26.03 -5.23 -2.14
CA ILE A 54 25.09 -5.29 -1.01
C ILE A 54 23.64 -5.24 -1.49
N TRP A 55 23.38 -4.57 -2.61
CA TRP A 55 22.03 -4.42 -3.17
C TRP A 55 21.51 -5.70 -3.86
N GLU A 56 22.38 -6.68 -4.09
CA GLU A 56 22.00 -8.00 -4.62
C GLU A 56 21.55 -8.97 -3.50
N TRP A 57 21.70 -8.59 -2.24
CA TRP A 57 21.41 -9.45 -1.09
C TRP A 57 19.93 -9.42 -0.71
N SER A 58 19.07 -9.84 -1.64
CA SER A 58 17.61 -9.83 -1.50
C SER A 58 17.07 -10.65 -0.33
N HIS A 59 17.89 -11.50 0.28
CA HIS A 59 17.55 -12.27 1.49
C HIS A 59 17.58 -11.44 2.77
N LEU A 60 18.13 -10.22 2.74
CA LEU A 60 18.19 -9.34 3.90
C LEU A 60 16.80 -8.89 4.35
N THR A 61 16.55 -9.02 5.64
CA THR A 61 15.36 -8.53 6.34
C THR A 61 15.66 -7.32 7.23
N ALA A 62 16.92 -7.13 7.66
CA ALA A 62 17.34 -5.95 8.38
C ALA A 62 18.68 -5.42 7.86
N LEU A 63 18.76 -4.10 7.65
CA LEU A 63 19.98 -3.42 7.23
C LEU A 63 20.23 -2.21 8.14
N TYR A 64 21.31 -2.27 8.90
CA TYR A 64 21.73 -1.24 9.83
C TYR A 64 22.98 -0.54 9.28
N LEU A 65 22.80 0.73 8.95
CA LEU A 65 23.80 1.63 8.36
C LEU A 65 23.95 2.91 9.19
N ASN A 66 23.46 2.91 10.43
CA ASN A 66 23.55 4.04 11.34
C ASN A 66 25.01 4.40 11.67
N ASP A 67 25.23 5.66 12.08
CA ASP A 67 26.55 6.18 12.52
C ASP A 67 27.64 6.08 11.45
N ASN A 68 27.27 6.35 10.20
CA ASN A 68 28.19 6.41 9.07
C ASN A 68 28.26 7.82 8.47
N CYS A 69 28.95 7.96 7.35
CA CYS A 69 29.12 9.21 6.62
C CYS A 69 28.45 9.14 5.23
N LEU A 70 27.38 8.35 5.08
CA LEU A 70 26.67 8.20 3.82
C LEU A 70 26.02 9.54 3.44
N THR A 71 26.30 10.00 2.22
CA THR A 71 25.74 11.24 1.69
C THR A 71 24.55 10.99 0.76
N ARG A 72 24.44 9.78 0.24
CA ARG A 72 23.37 9.31 -0.64
C ARG A 72 23.10 7.82 -0.40
N LEU A 73 21.88 7.41 -0.71
CA LEU A 73 21.48 6.01 -0.85
C LEU A 73 21.15 5.76 -2.33
N PRO A 74 21.74 4.76 -3.00
CA PRO A 74 21.48 4.53 -4.41
C PRO A 74 20.07 3.95 -4.64
N PRO A 75 19.48 4.16 -5.84
CA PRO A 75 18.22 3.54 -6.27
C PRO A 75 18.16 2.01 -6.11
N ASP A 76 19.31 1.33 -6.22
CA ASP A 76 19.41 -0.12 -6.11
C ASP A 76 18.94 -0.68 -4.76
N ILE A 77 18.76 0.16 -3.72
CA ILE A 77 18.10 -0.23 -2.47
C ILE A 77 16.74 -0.91 -2.71
N GLY A 78 16.02 -0.52 -3.77
CA GLY A 78 14.74 -1.12 -4.16
C GLY A 78 14.80 -2.62 -4.49
N ARG A 79 16.01 -3.18 -4.69
CA ARG A 79 16.20 -4.64 -4.89
C ARG A 79 16.11 -5.44 -3.60
N LEU A 80 16.26 -4.81 -2.44
CA LEU A 80 16.20 -5.45 -1.13
C LEU A 80 14.75 -5.65 -0.65
N VAL A 81 13.92 -6.24 -1.51
CA VAL A 81 12.46 -6.31 -1.38
C VAL A 81 11.97 -6.95 -0.09
N ASN A 82 12.78 -7.78 0.59
CA ASN A 82 12.41 -8.45 1.84
C ASN A 82 12.75 -7.65 3.11
N LEU A 83 13.30 -6.44 2.97
CA LEU A 83 13.65 -5.60 4.12
C LEU A 83 12.41 -5.24 4.94
N ARG A 84 12.56 -5.40 6.26
CA ARG A 84 11.59 -5.04 7.30
C ARG A 84 12.11 -3.90 8.17
N VAL A 85 13.42 -3.85 8.38
CA VAL A 85 14.08 -2.84 9.20
C VAL A 85 15.21 -2.18 8.40
N LEU A 86 15.20 -0.86 8.34
CA LEU A 86 16.27 -0.07 7.74
C LEU A 86 16.65 1.07 8.68
N ASP A 87 17.88 1.05 9.19
CA ASP A 87 18.42 2.14 10.00
C ASP A 87 19.50 2.89 9.25
N LEU A 88 19.25 4.16 8.98
CA LEU A 88 20.14 5.12 8.32
C LEU A 88 20.40 6.33 9.22
N SER A 89 20.14 6.22 10.53
CA SER A 89 20.28 7.32 11.48
C SER A 89 21.72 7.82 11.59
N CYS A 90 21.90 9.07 11.99
CA CYS A 90 23.21 9.72 12.20
C CYS A 90 24.13 9.58 10.96
N ASN A 91 23.59 9.91 9.76
CA ASN A 91 24.31 9.97 8.49
C ASN A 91 24.30 11.40 7.90
N LYS A 92 24.69 11.57 6.63
CA LYS A 92 24.74 12.87 5.92
C LYS A 92 23.79 12.90 4.72
N LEU A 93 22.71 12.12 4.75
CA LEU A 93 21.75 12.02 3.65
C LEU A 93 21.00 13.34 3.47
N ARG A 94 20.91 13.81 2.22
CA ARG A 94 20.17 15.03 1.85
C ARG A 94 18.83 14.72 1.17
N SER A 95 18.70 13.54 0.60
CA SER A 95 17.52 13.02 -0.06
C SER A 95 17.49 11.50 0.05
N LEU A 96 16.33 10.92 -0.25
CA LEU A 96 16.13 9.47 -0.38
C LEU A 96 15.76 9.14 -1.83
N PRO A 97 16.16 7.97 -2.34
CA PRO A 97 15.71 7.48 -3.64
C PRO A 97 14.21 7.16 -3.62
N ALA A 98 13.53 7.38 -4.74
CA ALA A 98 12.11 7.06 -4.90
C ALA A 98 11.85 5.54 -4.77
N GLU A 99 12.83 4.75 -5.18
CA GLU A 99 12.84 3.28 -5.13
C GLU A 99 12.75 2.72 -3.71
N LEU A 100 12.99 3.54 -2.68
CA LEU A 100 12.72 3.14 -1.30
C LEU A 100 11.23 2.79 -1.09
N GLY A 101 10.33 3.39 -1.87
CA GLY A 101 8.90 3.08 -1.88
C GLY A 101 8.55 1.68 -2.39
N GLU A 102 9.46 0.98 -3.07
CA GLU A 102 9.24 -0.39 -3.55
C GLU A 102 9.40 -1.44 -2.43
N LEU A 103 9.98 -1.05 -1.29
CA LEU A 103 10.22 -1.92 -0.15
C LEU A 103 8.98 -2.07 0.75
N ILE A 104 7.88 -2.53 0.18
CA ILE A 104 6.53 -2.53 0.80
C ILE A 104 6.40 -3.34 2.10
N TYR A 105 7.39 -4.17 2.44
CA TYR A 105 7.44 -4.95 3.69
C TYR A 105 8.17 -4.24 4.84
N LEU A 106 8.70 -3.03 4.61
CA LEU A 106 9.31 -2.22 5.65
C LEU A 106 8.30 -1.91 6.77
N ARG A 107 8.73 -2.18 7.99
CA ARG A 107 8.02 -1.88 9.24
C ARG A 107 8.68 -0.76 10.01
N GLU A 108 10.01 -0.67 9.92
CA GLU A 108 10.80 0.33 10.63
C GLU A 108 11.82 0.98 9.71
N VAL A 109 11.74 2.30 9.60
CA VAL A 109 12.69 3.12 8.85
C VAL A 109 13.18 4.24 9.76
N LEU A 110 14.45 4.21 10.13
CA LEU A 110 15.05 5.19 11.01
C LEU A 110 15.99 6.08 10.19
N LEU A 111 15.69 7.38 10.14
CA LEU A 111 16.41 8.40 9.37
C LEU A 111 16.85 9.56 10.25
N ASN A 112 16.88 9.38 11.58
CA ASN A 112 17.16 10.45 12.53
C ASN A 112 18.54 11.06 12.25
N GLN A 113 18.70 12.36 12.55
CA GLN A 113 19.98 13.07 12.45
C GLN A 113 20.63 12.93 11.05
N ASN A 114 19.86 13.29 10.03
CA ASN A 114 20.32 13.46 8.66
C ASN A 114 20.07 14.91 8.20
N HIS A 115 20.28 15.19 6.91
CA HIS A 115 20.08 16.51 6.31
C HIS A 115 18.91 16.52 5.32
N LEU A 116 17.89 15.68 5.57
CA LEU A 116 16.72 15.56 4.70
C LEU A 116 15.87 16.83 4.76
N ARG A 117 15.64 17.45 3.60
CA ARG A 117 14.75 18.62 3.47
C ARG A 117 13.37 18.26 2.95
N VAL A 118 13.31 17.18 2.18
CA VAL A 118 12.10 16.64 1.55
C VAL A 118 12.11 15.12 1.66
N LEU A 119 10.93 14.53 1.63
CA LEU A 119 10.74 13.07 1.50
C LEU A 119 10.17 12.80 0.11
N PRO A 120 10.61 11.73 -0.58
CA PRO A 120 9.98 11.31 -1.83
C PRO A 120 8.53 10.88 -1.56
N TYR A 121 7.60 11.23 -2.45
CA TYR A 121 6.19 10.86 -2.31
C TYR A 121 5.99 9.34 -2.38
N GLU A 122 6.90 8.63 -3.05
CA GLU A 122 6.93 7.17 -3.17
C GLU A 122 7.07 6.48 -1.81
N LEU A 123 7.61 7.17 -0.79
CA LEU A 123 7.62 6.65 0.59
C LEU A 123 6.19 6.36 1.10
N GLY A 124 5.17 7.04 0.55
CA GLY A 124 3.76 6.77 0.81
C GLY A 124 3.32 5.34 0.46
N LYS A 125 4.05 4.65 -0.42
CA LYS A 125 3.79 3.24 -0.76
C LYS A 125 4.12 2.28 0.39
N LEU A 126 4.84 2.72 1.42
CA LEU A 126 5.20 1.89 2.58
C LEU A 126 4.02 1.75 3.56
N PHE A 127 2.94 1.12 3.10
CA PHE A 127 1.68 1.01 3.84
C PHE A 127 1.74 0.09 5.08
N GLN A 128 2.82 -0.69 5.22
CA GLN A 128 3.08 -1.54 6.41
C GLN A 128 3.98 -0.86 7.44
N LEU A 129 4.43 0.37 7.19
CA LEU A 129 5.39 1.07 8.04
C LEU A 129 4.75 1.45 9.38
N GLN A 130 5.37 0.99 10.47
CA GLN A 130 4.93 1.22 11.84
C GLN A 130 5.74 2.35 12.48
N VAL A 131 7.05 2.34 12.26
CA VAL A 131 7.99 3.31 12.84
C VAL A 131 8.73 4.04 11.73
N LEU A 132 8.63 5.37 11.75
CA LEU A 132 9.40 6.26 10.89
C LEU A 132 10.13 7.25 11.80
N GLY A 133 11.45 7.20 11.83
CA GLY A 133 12.29 8.12 12.62
C GLY A 133 12.76 9.29 11.76
N LEU A 134 12.35 10.52 12.05
CA LEU A 134 12.73 11.72 11.27
C LEU A 134 13.39 12.82 12.12
N ALA A 135 13.58 12.60 13.41
CA ALA A 135 14.09 13.62 14.33
C ALA A 135 15.45 14.14 13.88
N GLY A 136 15.70 15.44 14.03
CA GLY A 136 16.99 16.05 13.66
C GLY A 136 17.21 16.23 12.14
N ASN A 137 16.16 16.18 11.31
CA ASN A 137 16.22 16.55 9.91
C ASN A 137 15.64 17.96 9.65
N PRO A 138 16.21 18.75 8.74
CA PRO A 138 15.69 20.07 8.35
C PRO A 138 14.48 19.97 7.38
N LEU A 139 13.48 19.16 7.73
CA LEU A 139 12.26 18.97 6.95
C LEU A 139 11.36 20.22 6.97
N SER A 140 10.46 20.33 5.99
CA SER A 140 9.48 21.42 5.95
C SER A 140 8.58 21.41 7.19
N LYS A 141 8.11 22.60 7.59
CA LYS A 141 7.21 22.77 8.74
C LYS A 141 5.91 21.96 8.58
N GLU A 142 5.44 21.79 7.35
CA GLU A 142 4.23 21.02 7.04
C GLU A 142 4.42 19.53 7.34
N VAL A 143 5.51 18.93 6.87
CA VAL A 143 5.84 17.52 7.13
C VAL A 143 6.04 17.28 8.63
N LEU A 144 6.77 18.16 9.30
CA LEU A 144 7.00 18.05 10.75
C LEU A 144 5.70 18.18 11.55
N LYS A 145 4.80 19.08 11.15
CA LYS A 145 3.49 19.22 11.78
C LYS A 145 2.70 17.91 11.70
N LEU A 146 2.60 17.31 10.50
CA LEU A 146 1.91 16.02 10.31
C LEU A 146 2.57 14.90 11.12
N TYR A 147 3.91 14.87 11.15
CA TYR A 147 4.68 13.85 11.85
C TYR A 147 4.54 13.90 13.38
N HIS A 148 4.35 15.09 13.96
CA HIS A 148 4.20 15.26 15.41
C HIS A 148 2.77 15.04 15.92
N GLU A 149 1.79 14.83 15.04
CA GLU A 149 0.44 14.46 15.45
C GLU A 149 0.36 13.01 15.98
N PRO A 150 -0.68 12.65 16.74
CA PRO A 150 -0.94 11.25 17.07
C PRO A 150 -1.04 10.39 15.80
N ASN A 151 -0.35 9.24 15.79
CA ASN A 151 -0.18 8.39 14.60
C ASN A 151 0.49 9.12 13.41
N GLY A 152 1.39 10.06 13.70
CA GLY A 152 2.05 10.92 12.70
C GLY A 152 2.77 10.16 11.59
N THR A 153 3.38 9.00 11.89
CA THR A 153 3.93 8.11 10.85
C THR A 153 2.87 7.75 9.81
N GLN A 154 1.74 7.19 10.24
CA GLN A 154 0.68 6.75 9.32
C GLN A 154 0.04 7.92 8.59
N LYS A 155 -0.14 9.07 9.26
CA LYS A 155 -0.68 10.28 8.64
C LYS A 155 0.25 10.81 7.55
N LEU A 156 1.55 10.88 7.83
CA LEU A 156 2.54 11.32 6.87
C LEU A 156 2.63 10.37 5.67
N ILE A 157 2.70 9.05 5.90
CA ILE A 157 2.70 8.05 4.82
C ILE A 157 1.44 8.17 3.96
N THR A 158 0.28 8.36 4.58
CA THR A 158 -0.99 8.56 3.85
C THR A 158 -0.98 9.86 3.05
N TYR A 159 -0.51 10.97 3.62
CA TYR A 159 -0.35 12.24 2.91
C TYR A 159 0.57 12.11 1.69
N LEU A 160 1.70 11.42 1.85
CA LEU A 160 2.66 11.20 0.76
C LEU A 160 2.04 10.36 -0.36
N LEU A 161 1.29 9.30 0.00
CA LEU A 161 0.60 8.45 -0.96
C LEU A 161 -0.52 9.19 -1.70
N ASP A 162 -1.31 9.99 -0.99
CA ASP A 162 -2.42 10.76 -1.58
C ASP A 162 -1.92 11.89 -2.49
N SER A 163 -0.73 12.40 -2.22
CA SER A 163 -0.06 13.44 -3.01
C SER A 163 0.81 12.88 -4.14
N LEU A 164 0.98 11.56 -4.23
CA LEU A 164 1.82 10.92 -5.23
C LEU A 164 1.24 11.15 -6.63
N GLN A 165 1.90 11.99 -7.43
CA GLN A 165 1.54 12.18 -8.83
C GLN A 165 2.01 11.00 -9.66
N VAL A 166 1.12 10.03 -9.87
CA VAL A 166 1.42 8.86 -10.68
C VAL A 166 1.30 9.23 -12.16
N ARG A 167 2.44 9.36 -12.85
CA ARG A 167 2.50 9.46 -14.32
C ARG A 167 2.60 8.07 -14.95
N THR A 168 1.66 7.19 -14.63
CA THR A 168 1.57 5.88 -15.30
C THR A 168 0.68 6.00 -16.52
N PRO A 169 1.07 5.42 -17.67
CA PRO A 169 0.14 5.26 -18.78
C PRO A 169 -1.07 4.46 -18.31
N GLN A 170 -2.24 4.75 -18.88
CA GLN A 170 -3.41 3.94 -18.61
C GLN A 170 -3.14 2.49 -19.04
N PRO A 171 -3.70 1.50 -18.31
CA PRO A 171 -3.57 0.12 -18.72
C PRO A 171 -4.14 -0.07 -20.14
N PRO A 172 -3.53 -0.93 -20.97
CA PRO A 172 -4.04 -1.20 -22.29
C PRO A 172 -5.44 -1.83 -22.21
N GLU A 173 -6.25 -1.62 -23.25
CA GLU A 173 -7.56 -2.25 -23.35
C GLU A 173 -7.45 -3.79 -23.33
N ARG A 174 -8.46 -4.44 -22.75
CA ARG A 174 -8.50 -5.91 -22.65
C ARG A 174 -8.79 -6.51 -24.03
N PRO A 175 -7.90 -7.36 -24.58
CA PRO A 175 -8.13 -7.96 -25.89
C PRO A 175 -9.22 -9.04 -25.82
N TRP A 176 -10.05 -9.12 -26.86
CA TRP A 176 -10.97 -10.24 -27.06
C TRP A 176 -10.22 -11.49 -27.50
N ILE A 177 -10.52 -12.63 -26.85
CA ILE A 177 -9.95 -13.94 -27.19
C ILE A 177 -11.04 -14.79 -27.86
N PRO A 178 -11.03 -14.96 -29.20
CA PRO A 178 -12.03 -15.76 -29.89
C PRO A 178 -11.79 -17.26 -29.63
N LEU A 179 -12.76 -17.95 -29.04
CA LEU A 179 -12.70 -19.39 -28.79
C LEU A 179 -13.33 -20.22 -29.92
N ALA A 180 -14.44 -19.75 -30.47
CA ALA A 180 -15.16 -20.39 -31.56
C ALA A 180 -15.96 -19.34 -32.35
N ARG A 181 -16.29 -19.67 -33.61
CA ARG A 181 -17.24 -18.89 -34.41
C ARG A 181 -18.62 -19.53 -34.34
N PRO A 182 -19.71 -18.74 -34.30
CA PRO A 182 -21.07 -19.28 -34.39
C PRO A 182 -21.25 -20.14 -35.65
N SER A 183 -21.95 -21.27 -35.51
CA SER A 183 -22.26 -22.15 -36.65
C SER A 183 -23.42 -21.56 -37.45
N THR A 184 -23.29 -21.52 -38.77
CA THR A 184 -24.37 -21.08 -39.69
C THR A 184 -25.48 -22.12 -39.86
N ASN A 185 -25.28 -23.35 -39.39
CA ASN A 185 -26.15 -24.48 -39.71
C ASN A 185 -27.28 -24.69 -38.68
N LYS A 186 -27.31 -23.88 -37.61
CA LYS A 186 -28.37 -23.90 -36.60
C LYS A 186 -28.69 -22.45 -36.19
N PRO A 187 -29.96 -22.11 -35.93
CA PRO A 187 -30.28 -20.82 -35.36
C PRO A 187 -29.61 -20.70 -33.98
N SER A 188 -28.77 -19.69 -33.82
CA SER A 188 -28.06 -19.40 -32.57
C SER A 188 -28.27 -17.94 -32.19
N CYS A 189 -28.57 -17.68 -30.92
CA CYS A 189 -28.56 -16.34 -30.36
C CYS A 189 -27.17 -16.06 -29.75
N LEU A 190 -26.58 -14.92 -30.06
CA LEU A 190 -25.36 -14.46 -29.41
C LEU A 190 -25.76 -13.49 -28.29
N MET A 191 -25.25 -13.73 -27.10
CA MET A 191 -25.39 -12.82 -25.97
C MET A 191 -24.07 -12.68 -25.23
N THR A 192 -23.91 -11.56 -24.57
CA THR A 192 -22.75 -11.20 -23.76
C THR A 192 -23.13 -11.20 -22.28
N VAL A 193 -22.23 -11.74 -21.46
CA VAL A 193 -22.44 -11.83 -20.01
C VAL A 193 -21.26 -11.20 -19.29
N MET A 194 -21.53 -10.25 -18.42
CA MET A 194 -20.56 -9.65 -17.50
C MET A 194 -20.73 -10.24 -16.11
N CYS A 195 -19.62 -10.59 -15.46
CA CYS A 195 -19.59 -10.99 -14.06
C CYS A 195 -18.55 -10.13 -13.35
N TYR A 196 -18.97 -9.32 -12.37
CA TYR A 196 -18.09 -8.34 -11.74
C TYR A 196 -18.37 -8.13 -10.25
N ASN A 197 -17.36 -8.37 -9.42
CA ASN A 197 -17.40 -8.02 -8.01
C ASN A 197 -16.94 -6.56 -7.84
N VAL A 198 -17.83 -5.71 -7.33
CA VAL A 198 -17.60 -4.26 -7.30
C VAL A 198 -16.87 -3.77 -6.05
N LEU A 199 -16.56 -4.65 -5.10
CA LEU A 199 -15.99 -4.35 -3.79
C LEU A 199 -16.82 -3.30 -3.03
N CYS A 200 -17.70 -3.75 -2.14
CA CYS A 200 -18.54 -2.80 -1.39
C CYS A 200 -17.71 -1.87 -0.51
N ASP A 201 -18.26 -0.69 -0.18
CA ASP A 201 -17.50 0.33 0.56
C ASP A 201 -17.09 -0.15 1.96
N LYS A 202 -17.95 -0.95 2.59
CA LYS A 202 -17.63 -1.60 3.86
C LYS A 202 -16.35 -2.44 3.84
N TYR A 203 -16.01 -3.07 2.70
CA TYR A 203 -14.82 -3.93 2.58
C TYR A 203 -13.60 -3.20 2.01
N ALA A 204 -13.79 -2.05 1.36
CA ALA A 204 -12.74 -1.20 0.80
C ALA A 204 -11.97 -0.41 1.88
N THR A 205 -11.40 -1.11 2.87
CA THR A 205 -10.71 -0.49 4.00
C THR A 205 -9.22 -0.28 3.73
N ARG A 206 -8.63 0.78 4.31
CA ARG A 206 -7.18 1.03 4.26
C ARG A 206 -6.35 -0.06 4.94
N GLN A 207 -6.94 -0.86 5.84
CA GLN A 207 -6.25 -2.00 6.44
C GLN A 207 -5.96 -3.08 5.41
N MET A 208 -6.89 -3.33 4.48
CA MET A 208 -6.73 -4.32 3.41
C MET A 208 -6.05 -3.72 2.17
N TYR A 209 -6.38 -2.47 1.85
CA TYR A 209 -5.94 -1.76 0.64
C TYR A 209 -5.03 -0.56 0.97
N GLY A 210 -4.10 -0.74 1.90
CA GLY A 210 -3.21 0.34 2.38
C GLY A 210 -2.29 0.94 1.31
N TYR A 211 -2.09 0.20 0.21
CA TYR A 211 -1.35 0.66 -0.96
C TYR A 211 -2.16 1.62 -1.87
N CYS A 212 -3.48 1.69 -1.71
CA CYS A 212 -4.36 2.51 -2.55
C CYS A 212 -4.57 3.89 -1.93
N PRO A 213 -4.31 5.00 -2.65
CA PRO A 213 -4.61 6.35 -2.16
C PRO A 213 -6.05 6.49 -1.65
N THR A 214 -6.25 7.30 -0.61
CA THR A 214 -7.54 7.50 0.06
C THR A 214 -8.62 7.96 -0.92
N TRP A 215 -8.29 8.88 -1.82
CA TRP A 215 -9.23 9.38 -2.82
C TRP A 215 -9.64 8.31 -3.84
N ALA A 216 -8.73 7.40 -4.19
CA ALA A 216 -8.99 6.32 -5.15
C ALA A 216 -9.79 5.18 -4.52
N LEU A 217 -9.64 4.97 -3.21
CA LEU A 217 -10.40 3.98 -2.44
C LEU A 217 -11.81 4.47 -2.05
N ALA A 218 -12.05 5.78 -2.04
CA ALA A 218 -13.36 6.35 -1.69
C ALA A 218 -14.47 5.89 -2.65
N TRP A 219 -15.62 5.49 -2.10
CA TRP A 219 -16.76 5.02 -2.91
C TRP A 219 -17.22 6.02 -3.97
N GLU A 220 -17.23 7.32 -3.66
CA GLU A 220 -17.63 8.37 -4.59
C GLU A 220 -16.77 8.42 -5.86
N TYR A 221 -15.50 8.04 -5.74
CA TYR A 221 -14.61 7.88 -6.87
C TYR A 221 -14.84 6.53 -7.56
N ARG A 222 -14.80 5.42 -6.80
CA ARG A 222 -14.90 4.06 -7.34
C ARG A 222 -16.20 3.79 -8.09
N LYS A 223 -17.34 4.23 -7.56
CA LYS A 223 -18.67 3.95 -8.17
C LYS A 223 -18.80 4.50 -9.59
N LYS A 224 -18.13 5.63 -9.87
CA LYS A 224 -18.08 6.22 -11.22
C LYS A 224 -17.26 5.37 -12.17
N ALA A 225 -16.10 4.90 -11.72
CA ALA A 225 -15.24 4.01 -12.51
C ALA A 225 -15.92 2.66 -12.77
N ILE A 226 -16.56 2.07 -11.75
CA ILE A 226 -17.32 0.82 -11.86
C ILE A 226 -18.43 0.95 -12.90
N LEU A 227 -19.22 2.02 -12.84
CA LEU A 227 -20.29 2.26 -13.83
C LEU A 227 -19.72 2.51 -15.23
N GLY A 228 -18.58 3.21 -15.33
CA GLY A 228 -17.85 3.39 -16.59
C GLY A 228 -17.43 2.06 -17.23
N GLU A 229 -16.89 1.14 -16.42
CA GLU A 229 -16.50 -0.21 -16.87
C GLU A 229 -17.72 -1.01 -17.37
N ILE A 230 -18.84 -0.97 -16.64
CA ILE A 230 -20.09 -1.63 -17.04
C ILE A 230 -20.58 -1.09 -18.39
N ARG A 231 -20.57 0.24 -18.54
CA ARG A 231 -20.99 0.92 -19.78
C ARG A 231 -20.02 0.71 -20.94
N HIS A 232 -18.74 0.48 -20.66
CA HIS A 232 -17.76 0.21 -21.69
C HIS A 232 -18.01 -1.12 -22.40
N TYR A 233 -18.33 -2.19 -21.65
CA TYR A 233 -18.57 -3.52 -22.24
C TYR A 233 -19.99 -3.72 -22.76
N THR A 234 -20.99 -2.99 -22.25
CA THR A 234 -22.39 -3.06 -22.71
C THR A 234 -22.97 -4.48 -22.77
N ALA A 235 -22.66 -5.33 -21.79
CA ALA A 235 -23.07 -6.73 -21.80
C ALA A 235 -24.60 -6.89 -21.72
N ASP A 236 -25.18 -7.87 -22.42
CA ASP A 236 -26.63 -8.13 -22.42
C ASP A 236 -27.15 -8.53 -21.04
N ILE A 237 -26.35 -9.33 -20.30
CA ILE A 237 -26.61 -9.71 -18.91
C ILE A 237 -25.43 -9.29 -18.04
N ILE A 238 -25.69 -8.62 -16.93
CA ILE A 238 -24.67 -8.16 -15.98
C ILE A 238 -24.96 -8.76 -14.61
N SER A 239 -24.05 -9.57 -14.09
CA SER A 239 -24.07 -10.10 -12.73
C SER A 239 -23.07 -9.35 -11.86
N LEU A 240 -23.55 -8.58 -10.88
CA LEU A 240 -22.72 -7.87 -9.91
C LEU A 240 -22.71 -8.56 -8.55
N GLN A 241 -21.55 -8.61 -7.91
CA GLN A 241 -21.38 -9.08 -6.52
C GLN A 241 -20.89 -7.95 -5.62
N GLU A 242 -21.16 -8.07 -4.32
CA GLU A 242 -20.83 -7.06 -3.30
C GLU A 242 -21.48 -5.70 -3.57
N VAL A 243 -22.71 -5.71 -4.08
CA VAL A 243 -23.49 -4.48 -4.25
C VAL A 243 -24.22 -4.18 -2.95
N GLU A 244 -23.97 -3.03 -2.33
CA GLU A 244 -24.74 -2.60 -1.16
C GLU A 244 -26.19 -2.32 -1.53
N THR A 245 -27.13 -2.69 -0.64
CA THR A 245 -28.57 -2.54 -0.86
C THR A 245 -28.93 -1.10 -1.26
N ASP A 246 -28.42 -0.10 -0.54
CA ASP A 246 -28.70 1.30 -0.84
C ASP A 246 -28.15 1.73 -2.21
N GLN A 247 -26.97 1.23 -2.58
CA GLN A 247 -26.31 1.56 -3.85
C GLN A 247 -27.01 0.90 -5.04
N PHE A 248 -27.57 -0.30 -4.87
CA PHE A 248 -28.41 -0.91 -5.90
C PHE A 248 -29.58 0.00 -6.25
N TYR A 249 -30.39 0.39 -5.26
CA TYR A 249 -31.62 1.14 -5.51
C TYR A 249 -31.40 2.61 -5.87
N LYS A 250 -30.38 3.26 -5.30
CA LYS A 250 -30.15 4.71 -5.51
C LYS A 250 -29.18 5.03 -6.63
N PHE A 251 -28.31 4.11 -7.02
CA PHE A 251 -27.26 4.36 -8.00
C PHE A 251 -27.32 3.41 -9.19
N PHE A 252 -27.07 2.11 -8.99
CA PHE A 252 -26.95 1.18 -10.13
C PHE A 252 -28.25 1.02 -10.91
N LEU A 253 -29.38 0.78 -10.25
CA LEU A 253 -30.66 0.54 -10.92
C LEU A 253 -31.15 1.78 -11.68
N PRO A 254 -31.18 3.00 -11.12
CA PRO A 254 -31.59 4.17 -11.88
C PRO A 254 -30.67 4.49 -13.06
N GLU A 255 -29.35 4.33 -12.90
CA GLU A 255 -28.39 4.59 -13.97
C GLU A 255 -28.52 3.59 -15.11
N LEU A 256 -28.58 2.28 -14.81
CA LEU A 256 -28.70 1.24 -15.82
C LEU A 256 -30.09 1.18 -16.45
N LYS A 257 -31.15 1.61 -15.75
CA LYS A 257 -32.48 1.81 -16.35
C LYS A 257 -32.48 2.83 -17.47
N ARG A 258 -31.68 3.90 -17.36
CA ARG A 258 -31.52 4.88 -18.45
C ARG A 258 -30.82 4.27 -19.66
N ASP A 259 -30.00 3.25 -19.43
CA ASP A 259 -29.27 2.52 -20.46
C ASP A 259 -30.09 1.33 -21.03
N GLY A 260 -31.35 1.18 -20.60
CA GLY A 260 -32.29 0.17 -21.11
C GLY A 260 -32.26 -1.17 -20.39
N TYR A 261 -31.65 -1.26 -19.21
CA TYR A 261 -31.67 -2.48 -18.38
C TYR A 261 -32.81 -2.47 -17.38
N ASP A 262 -33.36 -3.64 -17.07
CA ASP A 262 -34.03 -3.87 -15.80
C ASP A 262 -33.11 -4.65 -14.85
N GLY A 263 -33.44 -4.68 -13.56
CA GLY A 263 -32.54 -5.27 -12.56
C GLY A 263 -33.26 -5.87 -11.37
N ILE A 264 -32.71 -6.99 -10.90
CA ILE A 264 -33.13 -7.67 -9.67
C ILE A 264 -31.97 -7.72 -8.68
N PHE A 265 -32.27 -7.66 -7.39
CA PHE A 265 -31.28 -7.65 -6.32
C PHE A 265 -31.69 -8.57 -5.17
N SER A 266 -30.70 -9.26 -4.60
CA SER A 266 -30.88 -10.08 -3.41
C SER A 266 -29.78 -9.77 -2.39
N PRO A 267 -30.10 -9.18 -1.22
CA PRO A 267 -29.13 -8.95 -0.15
C PRO A 267 -28.75 -10.26 0.56
N LYS A 268 -27.59 -10.28 1.21
CA LYS A 268 -27.20 -11.41 2.08
C LYS A 268 -28.21 -11.65 3.20
N SER A 269 -28.34 -12.90 3.63
CA SER A 269 -29.34 -13.39 4.60
C SER A 269 -29.36 -12.61 5.93
N ARG A 270 -28.22 -12.08 6.38
CA ARG A 270 -28.13 -11.25 7.60
C ARG A 270 -29.04 -10.02 7.58
N ALA A 271 -29.41 -9.51 6.40
CA ALA A 271 -30.36 -8.40 6.28
C ALA A 271 -31.70 -8.67 6.99
N LYS A 272 -32.10 -9.95 7.11
CA LYS A 272 -33.37 -10.37 7.72
C LYS A 272 -33.44 -10.11 9.23
N THR A 273 -32.31 -10.13 9.93
CA THR A 273 -32.26 -9.99 11.40
C THR A 273 -31.74 -8.62 11.85
N MET A 274 -31.39 -7.73 10.91
CA MET A 274 -30.83 -6.40 11.18
C MET A 274 -31.90 -5.31 11.15
N GLY A 275 -31.66 -4.23 11.90
CA GLY A 275 -32.47 -3.02 11.87
C GLY A 275 -32.42 -2.31 10.51
N GLU A 276 -33.43 -1.50 10.20
CA GLU A 276 -33.59 -0.86 8.88
C GLU A 276 -32.43 0.08 8.49
N SER A 277 -31.82 0.75 9.47
CA SER A 277 -30.68 1.65 9.24
C SER A 277 -29.44 0.90 8.75
N GLU A 278 -29.18 -0.28 9.30
CA GLU A 278 -28.01 -1.09 8.98
C GLU A 278 -28.23 -1.96 7.73
N ARG A 279 -29.48 -2.37 7.50
CA ARG A 279 -29.88 -3.20 6.35
C ARG A 279 -29.48 -2.57 5.02
N LYS A 280 -29.46 -1.24 4.95
CA LYS A 280 -29.07 -0.45 3.76
C LYS A 280 -27.62 -0.71 3.31
N TYR A 281 -26.74 -1.05 4.24
CA TYR A 281 -25.33 -1.33 3.98
C TYR A 281 -25.03 -2.83 3.86
N VAL A 282 -26.07 -3.67 3.85
CA VAL A 282 -25.89 -5.10 3.57
C VAL A 282 -25.69 -5.26 2.07
N ASP A 283 -24.57 -5.87 1.73
CA ASP A 283 -24.20 -6.24 0.38
C ASP A 283 -24.91 -7.52 -0.09
N GLY A 284 -25.01 -7.66 -1.41
CA GLY A 284 -25.67 -8.78 -2.06
C GLY A 284 -25.25 -8.95 -3.51
N CYS A 285 -26.05 -9.68 -4.26
CA CYS A 285 -25.87 -9.87 -5.69
C CYS A 285 -26.99 -9.18 -6.47
N ALA A 286 -26.63 -8.57 -7.60
CA ALA A 286 -27.56 -7.96 -8.52
C ALA A 286 -27.41 -8.60 -9.92
N ILE A 287 -28.53 -8.73 -10.64
CA ILE A 287 -28.54 -9.13 -12.05
C ILE A 287 -29.28 -8.06 -12.83
N PHE A 288 -28.66 -7.57 -13.90
CA PHE A 288 -29.27 -6.65 -14.86
C PHE A 288 -29.38 -7.32 -16.23
N PHE A 289 -30.44 -7.02 -16.98
CA PHE A 289 -30.70 -7.58 -18.30
C PHE A 289 -31.44 -6.57 -19.20
N ARG A 290 -31.23 -6.66 -20.50
CA ARG A 290 -31.91 -5.85 -21.54
C ARG A 290 -33.05 -6.61 -22.21
#